data_AF-A0A1E5Q617-F1
#
_entry.id   AF-A0A1E5Q617-F1
#
_cell.length_a   1.000
_cell.length_b   1.000
_cell.length_c   1.000
_cell.angle_alpha   90.00
_cell.angle_beta   90.00
_cell.angle_gamma   90.00
#
_symmetry.space_group_name_H-M   'P 1'
#
loop_
_entity.id
_entity.type
_entity.pdbx_description
1 polymer ?
#
loop_
_entity_poly.entity_id
_entity_poly.type
_entity_poly.pdbx_seq_one_letter_code
_entity_poly.pdbx_strand_id
1 'polypeptide(L)'
;MKAVVCVRMWILCVLVSLGGAFPAMADSGDLIEVFIDARQSAYVTYQGVATDTSQQARDEMAGYATLEGISLVTWEEFRNQAQDIVAKGILKNEYPGAGTALGILAVLKANPGRPIAVTWNGGIATSFFDFQLAVETLEAYQENAETYEKSRTEAKEDDPLNPDVQIRAMLGS
;
A
#
# COMPACT_ATOMS: atom_id res chain seq x y z
N MET A 1 -55.34 -43.59 31.45
CA MET A 1 -55.17 -42.33 32.22
C MET A 1 -53.69 -42.16 32.52
N LYS A 2 -53.15 -41.04 32.04
CA LYS A 2 -51.83 -40.39 32.27
C LYS A 2 -50.62 -41.27 32.60
N ALA A 3 -49.73 -41.36 31.62
CA ALA A 3 -48.42 -41.98 31.68
C ALA A 3 -47.47 -41.29 32.67
N VAL A 4 -46.81 -42.11 33.46
CA VAL A 4 -45.49 -41.84 34.06
C VAL A 4 -44.45 -42.03 32.96
N VAL A 5 -43.45 -41.15 32.85
CA VAL A 5 -42.03 -41.49 32.68
C VAL A 5 -41.17 -40.22 32.62
N CYS A 6 -40.24 -40.21 33.56
CA CYS A 6 -39.06 -39.38 33.71
C CYS A 6 -38.15 -39.43 32.47
N VAL A 7 -37.72 -38.27 31.95
CA VAL A 7 -36.53 -38.22 31.07
C VAL A 7 -35.64 -37.05 31.50
N ARG A 8 -34.50 -37.44 32.06
CA ARG A 8 -33.29 -36.65 32.29
C ARG A 8 -32.90 -35.87 31.03
N MET A 9 -32.88 -34.55 31.14
CA MET A 9 -32.32 -33.68 30.12
C MET A 9 -30.79 -33.71 30.25
N TRP A 10 -30.15 -34.48 29.37
CA TRP A 10 -28.72 -34.45 29.12
C TRP A 10 -28.40 -33.18 28.33
N ILE A 11 -27.62 -32.26 28.91
CA ILE A 11 -26.90 -31.24 28.15
C ILE A 11 -25.44 -31.67 28.10
N LEU A 12 -25.05 -32.04 26.89
CA LEU A 12 -23.73 -32.48 26.48
C LEU A 12 -22.79 -31.25 26.44
N CYS A 13 -21.89 -31.14 27.43
CA CYS A 13 -20.73 -30.24 27.34
C CYS A 13 -19.71 -30.84 26.38
N VAL A 14 -19.69 -30.38 25.12
CA VAL A 14 -18.57 -30.64 24.21
C VAL A 14 -17.55 -29.53 24.39
N LEU A 15 -16.36 -29.94 24.81
CA LEU A 15 -15.14 -29.14 24.93
C LEU A 15 -14.85 -28.38 23.63
N VAL A 16 -14.72 -27.05 23.72
CA VAL A 16 -14.00 -26.26 22.74
C VAL A 16 -12.52 -26.33 23.12
N SER A 17 -11.80 -27.21 22.43
CA SER A 17 -10.36 -27.39 22.57
C SER A 17 -9.62 -26.12 22.14
N LEU A 18 -8.61 -25.76 22.94
CA LEU A 18 -7.52 -24.87 22.58
C LEU A 18 -6.97 -25.18 21.18
N GLY A 19 -6.78 -24.12 20.40
CA GLY A 19 -6.13 -24.20 19.10
C GLY A 19 -6.25 -22.88 18.35
N GLY A 20 -6.00 -21.75 19.01
CA GLY A 20 -5.82 -20.48 18.33
C GLY A 20 -4.50 -20.54 17.57
N ALA A 21 -4.53 -21.13 16.38
CA ALA A 21 -3.50 -20.92 15.39
C ALA A 21 -3.37 -19.40 15.23
N PHE A 22 -2.19 -18.86 15.52
CA PHE A 22 -1.80 -17.60 14.92
C PHE A 22 -2.11 -17.73 13.42
N PRO A 23 -2.76 -16.74 12.78
CA PRO A 23 -2.80 -16.76 11.33
C PRO A 23 -1.34 -16.89 10.90
N ALA A 24 -1.00 -18.01 10.27
CA ALA A 24 0.22 -18.06 9.49
C ALA A 24 0.11 -16.83 8.60
N MET A 25 1.03 -15.86 8.76
CA MET A 25 1.21 -14.86 7.73
C MET A 25 1.35 -15.70 6.46
N ALA A 26 0.35 -15.57 5.56
CA ALA A 26 0.46 -16.15 4.25
C ALA A 26 1.79 -15.62 3.74
N ASP A 27 2.73 -16.53 3.49
CA ASP A 27 3.98 -16.19 2.82
C ASP A 27 3.53 -15.63 1.47
N SER A 28 3.45 -14.31 1.40
CA SER A 28 2.94 -13.64 0.23
C SER A 28 3.91 -14.00 -0.88
N GLY A 29 3.44 -14.75 -1.87
CA GLY A 29 4.31 -15.43 -2.84
C GLY A 29 5.37 -14.48 -3.42
N ASP A 30 6.50 -15.05 -3.85
CA ASP A 30 7.61 -14.26 -4.39
C ASP A 30 7.10 -13.24 -5.42
N LEU A 31 7.49 -11.97 -5.26
CA LEU A 31 7.16 -10.91 -6.21
C LEU A 31 7.83 -11.19 -7.55
N ILE A 32 7.05 -11.16 -8.62
CA ILE A 32 7.52 -11.32 -10.00
C ILE A 32 7.62 -9.98 -10.72
N GLU A 33 6.67 -9.08 -10.47
CA GLU A 33 6.53 -7.82 -11.19
C GLU A 33 6.00 -6.73 -10.25
N VAL A 34 6.12 -5.48 -10.69
CA VAL A 34 5.49 -4.31 -10.08
C VAL A 34 4.67 -3.62 -11.15
N PHE A 35 3.38 -3.51 -10.89
CA PHE A 35 2.48 -2.68 -11.67
C PHE A 35 2.59 -1.23 -11.20
N ILE A 36 2.85 -0.32 -12.12
CA ILE A 36 3.09 1.10 -11.87
C ILE A 36 2.07 1.91 -12.66
N ASP A 37 1.29 2.75 -11.99
CA ASP A 37 0.36 3.69 -12.63
C ASP A 37 0.76 5.12 -12.25
N ALA A 38 1.29 5.85 -13.23
CA ALA A 38 1.76 7.23 -13.15
C ALA A 38 0.86 8.20 -13.94
N ARG A 39 -0.39 7.83 -14.22
CA ARG A 39 -1.32 8.70 -14.97
C ARG A 39 -1.78 9.93 -14.18
N GLN A 40 -1.71 9.87 -12.85
CA GLN A 40 -2.02 11.00 -11.97
C GLN A 40 -0.77 11.85 -11.76
N SER A 41 -0.88 13.16 -11.94
CA SER A 41 0.25 14.08 -11.73
C SER A 41 0.62 14.24 -10.25
N ALA A 42 -0.34 14.03 -9.35
CA ALA A 42 -0.17 14.20 -7.91
C ALA A 42 0.50 13.01 -7.22
N TYR A 43 0.48 11.82 -7.83
CA TYR A 43 1.05 10.61 -7.24
C TYR A 43 1.24 9.50 -8.29
N VAL A 44 2.19 8.61 -8.02
CA VAL A 44 2.41 7.37 -8.76
C VAL A 44 2.07 6.19 -7.85
N THR A 45 1.23 5.28 -8.31
CA THR A 45 0.89 4.06 -7.56
C THR A 45 1.77 2.89 -7.97
N TYR A 46 2.11 2.06 -6.99
CA TYR A 46 2.91 0.85 -7.13
C TYR A 46 2.16 -0.30 -6.49
N GLN A 47 2.07 -1.43 -7.19
CA GLN A 47 1.42 -2.63 -6.70
C GLN A 47 2.28 -3.85 -7.03
N GLY A 48 2.62 -4.64 -6.01
CA GLY A 48 3.41 -5.84 -6.19
C GLY A 48 2.56 -6.95 -6.79
N VAL A 49 3.08 -7.62 -7.81
CA VAL A 49 2.46 -8.80 -8.43
C VAL A 49 3.21 -10.02 -7.93
N ALA A 50 2.54 -10.87 -7.16
CA ALA A 50 3.12 -12.10 -6.61
C ALA A 50 2.92 -13.28 -7.55
N THR A 51 3.77 -14.31 -7.41
CA THR A 51 3.68 -15.59 -8.15
C THR A 51 2.32 -16.26 -8.07
N ASP A 52 1.59 -16.10 -6.96
CA ASP A 52 0.27 -16.66 -6.69
C ASP A 52 -0.88 -15.78 -7.20
N THR A 53 -0.58 -14.61 -7.78
CA THR A 53 -1.58 -13.76 -8.44
C THR A 53 -2.24 -14.54 -9.57
N SER A 54 -3.57 -14.48 -9.65
CA SER A 54 -4.33 -15.24 -10.66
C SER A 54 -3.87 -14.88 -12.08
N GLN A 55 -3.92 -15.84 -13.01
CA GLN A 55 -3.55 -15.56 -14.40
C GLN A 55 -4.43 -14.46 -14.99
N GLN A 56 -5.74 -14.47 -14.68
CA GLN A 56 -6.66 -13.42 -15.11
C GLN A 56 -6.21 -12.03 -14.65
N ALA A 57 -5.86 -11.86 -13.37
CA ALA A 57 -5.42 -10.56 -12.87
C ALA A 57 -4.10 -10.11 -13.54
N ARG A 58 -3.19 -11.04 -13.81
CA ARG A 58 -1.94 -10.76 -14.55
C ARG A 58 -2.21 -10.33 -15.99
N ASP A 59 -3.12 -11.01 -16.68
CA ASP A 59 -3.52 -10.65 -18.04
C ASP A 59 -4.21 -9.27 -18.08
N GLU A 60 -5.04 -8.96 -17.09
CA GLU A 60 -5.66 -7.64 -16.93
C GLU A 60 -4.60 -6.55 -16.71
N MET A 61 -3.64 -6.76 -15.80
CA MET A 61 -2.53 -5.83 -15.57
C MET A 61 -1.66 -5.62 -16.81
N ALA A 62 -1.32 -6.70 -17.53
CA ALA A 62 -0.59 -6.62 -18.79
C ALA A 62 -1.36 -5.85 -19.86
N GLY A 63 -2.68 -5.99 -19.92
CA GLY A 63 -3.55 -5.20 -20.78
C GLY A 63 -3.48 -3.71 -20.45
N TYR A 64 -3.55 -3.34 -19.16
CA TYR A 64 -3.43 -1.94 -18.73
C TYR A 64 -2.04 -1.35 -18.98
N ALA A 65 -0.97 -2.16 -18.89
CA ALA A 65 0.40 -1.71 -19.18
C ALA A 65 0.64 -1.28 -20.64
N THR A 66 -0.35 -1.43 -21.52
CA THR A 66 -0.32 -0.86 -22.88
C THR A 66 -0.75 0.61 -22.94
N LEU A 67 -1.34 1.14 -21.86
CA LEU A 67 -1.80 2.52 -21.77
C LEU A 67 -0.64 3.45 -21.42
N GLU A 68 -0.70 4.69 -21.93
CA GLU A 68 0.26 5.73 -21.57
C GLU A 68 0.24 5.99 -20.05
N GLY A 69 1.44 6.09 -19.46
CA GLY A 69 1.61 6.32 -18.02
C GLY A 69 1.45 5.08 -17.15
N ILE A 70 1.21 3.89 -17.72
CA ILE A 70 1.18 2.62 -16.99
C ILE A 70 2.36 1.76 -17.44
N SER A 71 3.01 1.09 -16.50
CA SER A 71 4.05 0.11 -16.80
C SER A 71 3.95 -1.11 -15.91
N LEU A 72 4.43 -2.23 -16.44
CA LEU A 72 4.65 -3.46 -15.69
C LEU A 72 6.15 -3.77 -15.81
N VAL A 73 6.85 -3.72 -14.69
CA VAL A 73 8.30 -3.96 -14.64
C VAL A 73 8.59 -5.20 -13.82
N THR A 74 9.66 -5.91 -14.14
CA THR A 74 10.04 -7.08 -13.32
C THR A 74 10.43 -6.64 -11.91
N TRP A 75 10.18 -7.50 -10.91
CA TRP A 75 10.59 -7.22 -9.54
C TRP A 75 12.10 -7.02 -9.41
N GLU A 76 12.90 -7.77 -10.16
CA GLU A 76 14.35 -7.61 -10.19
C GLU A 76 14.76 -6.22 -10.71
N GLU A 77 14.19 -5.80 -11.83
CA GLU A 77 14.43 -4.48 -12.41
C GLU A 77 14.03 -3.37 -11.43
N PHE A 78 12.82 -3.47 -10.86
CA PHE A 78 12.31 -2.49 -9.91
C PHE A 78 13.21 -2.41 -8.68
N ARG A 79 13.59 -3.54 -8.07
CA ARG A 79 14.48 -3.58 -6.91
C ARG A 79 15.84 -2.93 -7.18
N ASN A 80 16.40 -3.15 -8.37
CA ASN A 80 17.71 -2.62 -8.73
C ASN A 80 17.67 -1.12 -9.06
N GLN A 81 16.50 -0.60 -9.48
CA GLN A 81 16.33 0.79 -9.95
C GLN A 81 15.28 1.57 -9.13
N ALA A 82 14.90 1.09 -7.94
CA ALA A 82 13.76 1.61 -7.19
C ALA A 82 13.90 3.11 -6.91
N GLN A 83 15.12 3.55 -6.56
CA GLN A 83 15.42 4.96 -6.32
C GLN A 83 15.14 5.82 -7.56
N ASP A 84 15.61 5.38 -8.74
CA ASP A 84 15.47 6.13 -9.98
C ASP A 84 14.03 6.09 -10.51
N ILE A 85 13.34 4.96 -10.37
CA ILE A 85 11.93 4.82 -10.77
C ILE A 85 11.05 5.72 -9.90
N VAL A 86 11.21 5.66 -8.58
CA VAL A 86 10.42 6.46 -7.63
C VAL A 86 10.72 7.96 -7.79
N ALA A 87 11.98 8.34 -7.99
CA ALA A 87 12.36 9.75 -8.14
C ALA A 87 11.73 10.44 -9.36
N LYS A 88 11.40 9.69 -10.43
CA LYS A 88 10.76 10.26 -11.64
C LYS A 88 9.38 10.87 -11.36
N GLY A 89 8.67 10.37 -10.35
CA GLY A 89 7.35 10.88 -9.96
C GLY A 89 7.40 12.05 -8.98
N ILE A 90 8.58 12.42 -8.49
CA ILE A 90 8.74 13.45 -7.46
C ILE A 90 9.17 14.76 -8.12
N LEU A 91 8.30 15.77 -8.07
CA LEU A 91 8.59 17.12 -8.56
C LEU A 91 9.42 17.93 -7.55
N LYS A 92 9.14 17.75 -6.25
CA LYS A 92 9.83 18.45 -5.17
C LYS A 92 9.97 17.54 -3.95
N ASN A 93 11.17 17.06 -3.63
CA ASN A 93 11.32 16.20 -2.46
C ASN A 93 11.24 17.00 -1.14
N GLU A 94 10.14 16.85 -0.42
CA GLU A 94 9.89 17.50 0.88
C GLU A 94 10.35 16.67 2.09
N TYR A 95 10.70 15.42 1.85
CA TYR A 95 11.16 14.46 2.86
C TYR A 95 12.59 14.01 2.56
N PRO A 96 13.58 14.94 2.48
CA PRO A 96 14.96 14.55 2.26
C PRO A 96 15.44 13.70 3.44
N GLY A 97 15.97 12.51 3.14
CA GLY A 97 16.42 11.54 4.13
C GLY A 97 15.37 10.47 4.49
N ALA A 98 14.11 10.64 4.07
CA ALA A 98 13.14 9.55 4.17
C ALA A 98 13.57 8.41 3.25
N GLY A 99 13.51 7.18 3.76
CA GLY A 99 13.87 5.97 3.02
C GLY A 99 12.80 5.54 2.02
N THR A 100 12.10 6.47 1.34
CA THR A 100 10.87 6.20 0.57
C THR A 100 11.02 5.03 -0.39
N ALA A 101 12.06 4.99 -1.24
CA ALA A 101 12.25 3.90 -2.20
C ALA A 101 12.46 2.53 -1.50
N LEU A 102 13.24 2.50 -0.42
CA LEU A 102 13.47 1.29 0.38
C LEU A 102 12.19 0.85 1.11
N GLY A 103 11.41 1.81 1.62
CA GLY A 103 10.12 1.58 2.24
C GLY A 103 9.11 1.00 1.27
N ILE A 104 9.04 1.52 0.04
CA ILE A 104 8.22 0.97 -1.03
C ILE A 104 8.59 -0.48 -1.31
N LEU A 105 9.88 -0.80 -1.45
CA LEU A 105 10.34 -2.19 -1.62
C LEU A 105 9.89 -3.10 -0.46
N ALA A 106 10.02 -2.62 0.78
CA ALA A 106 9.61 -3.37 1.95
C ALA A 106 8.08 -3.61 1.98
N VAL A 107 7.29 -2.57 1.70
CA VAL A 107 5.82 -2.65 1.71
C VAL A 107 5.30 -3.55 0.60
N LEU A 108 5.81 -3.41 -0.62
CA LEU A 108 5.39 -4.25 -1.74
C LEU A 108 5.66 -5.73 -1.45
N LYS A 109 6.80 -6.04 -0.83
CA LYS A 109 7.14 -7.41 -0.43
C LYS A 109 6.30 -7.92 0.73
N ALA A 110 5.97 -7.08 1.71
CA ALA A 110 5.17 -7.47 2.87
C ALA A 110 3.68 -7.61 2.55
N ASN A 111 3.18 -6.83 1.58
CA ASN A 111 1.78 -6.79 1.20
C ASN A 111 1.60 -6.79 -0.34
N PRO A 112 1.99 -7.87 -1.06
CA PRO A 112 1.71 -7.99 -2.48
C PRO A 112 0.24 -7.80 -2.80
N GLY A 113 -0.05 -7.16 -3.92
CA GLY A 113 -1.41 -6.83 -4.34
C GLY A 113 -2.03 -5.60 -3.64
N ARG A 114 -1.47 -5.10 -2.52
CA ARG A 114 -1.93 -3.84 -1.91
C ARG A 114 -1.22 -2.67 -2.57
N PRO A 115 -1.94 -1.73 -3.22
CA PRO A 115 -1.31 -0.57 -3.82
C PRO A 115 -0.81 0.41 -2.75
N ILE A 116 0.32 1.04 -3.05
CA ILE A 116 0.93 2.14 -2.30
C ILE A 116 1.28 3.25 -3.28
N ALA A 117 1.13 4.51 -2.90
CA ALA A 117 1.45 5.62 -3.79
C ALA A 117 2.54 6.52 -3.23
N VAL A 118 3.44 6.97 -4.11
CA VAL A 118 4.39 8.05 -3.82
C VAL A 118 3.84 9.33 -4.43
N THR A 119 3.72 10.38 -3.62
CA THR A 119 3.16 11.66 -4.04
C THR A 119 4.20 12.53 -4.75
N TRP A 120 3.73 13.57 -5.44
CA TRP A 120 4.55 14.53 -6.18
C TRP A 120 5.62 15.21 -5.30
N ASN A 121 5.39 15.30 -3.98
CA ASN A 121 6.32 15.89 -3.03
C ASN A 121 7.22 14.87 -2.31
N GLY A 122 7.18 13.59 -2.73
CA GLY A 122 7.98 12.50 -2.14
C GLY A 122 7.38 11.86 -0.90
N GLY A 123 6.15 12.25 -0.54
CA GLY A 123 5.34 11.64 0.51
C GLY A 123 4.74 10.30 0.07
N ILE A 124 3.96 9.69 0.96
CA ILE A 124 3.27 8.43 0.72
C ILE A 124 1.78 8.58 0.98
N ALA A 125 0.96 8.12 0.03
CA ALA A 125 -0.48 8.04 0.17
C ALA A 125 -0.94 6.58 0.22
N THR A 126 -1.77 6.26 1.22
CA THR A 126 -2.29 4.89 1.45
C THR A 126 -3.80 4.84 1.64
N SER A 127 -4.43 5.99 1.89
CA SER A 127 -5.86 6.16 2.08
C SER A 127 -6.43 7.20 1.12
N PHE A 128 -7.76 7.18 0.96
CA PHE A 128 -8.49 8.14 0.14
C PHE A 128 -8.16 9.60 0.49
N PHE A 129 -8.05 9.93 1.79
CA PHE A 129 -7.73 11.28 2.22
C PHE A 129 -6.31 11.69 1.86
N ASP A 130 -5.35 10.76 1.91
CA ASP A 130 -3.98 11.03 1.50
C ASP A 130 -3.90 11.34 -0.01
N PHE A 131 -4.66 10.59 -0.82
CA PHE A 131 -4.74 10.85 -2.27
C PHE A 131 -5.33 12.22 -2.57
N GLN A 132 -6.42 12.60 -1.88
CA GLN A 132 -7.01 13.93 -2.03
C GLN A 132 -6.03 15.02 -1.62
N LEU A 133 -5.37 14.86 -0.47
CA LEU A 133 -4.39 15.80 0.01
C LEU A 133 -3.21 15.96 -0.96
N ALA A 134 -2.74 14.87 -1.56
CA ALA A 134 -1.69 14.92 -2.58
C ALA A 134 -2.12 15.76 -3.80
N VAL A 135 -3.37 15.65 -4.22
CA VAL A 135 -3.94 16.47 -5.32
C VAL A 135 -4.05 17.93 -4.91
N GLU A 136 -4.67 18.21 -3.76
CA GLU A 136 -4.89 19.57 -3.26
C GLU A 136 -3.55 20.32 -3.06
N THR A 137 -2.55 19.63 -2.50
CA THR A 137 -1.21 20.21 -2.28
C THR A 137 -0.47 20.46 -3.58
N LEU A 138 -0.62 19.60 -4.60
CA LEU A 138 -0.05 19.86 -5.92
C LEU A 138 -0.71 21.07 -6.57
N GLU A 139 -2.04 21.16 -6.52
CA GLU A 139 -2.80 22.29 -7.07
C GLU A 139 -2.38 23.60 -6.40
N ALA A 140 -2.29 23.63 -5.07
CA ALA A 140 -1.83 24.80 -4.32
C ALA A 140 -0.38 25.20 -4.69
N TYR A 141 0.52 24.22 -4.83
CA TYR A 141 1.89 24.46 -5.26
C TYR A 141 1.97 25.03 -6.69
N GLN A 142 1.15 24.52 -7.61
CA GLN A 142 1.09 24.99 -8.99
C GLN A 142 0.44 26.38 -9.11
N GLU A 143 -0.55 26.70 -8.28
CA GLU A 143 -1.18 28.01 -8.25
C GLU A 143 -0.23 29.06 -7.68
N ASN A 144 0.39 28.78 -6.52
CA ASN A 144 1.35 29.68 -5.90
C ASN A 144 2.30 28.94 -4.95
N ALA A 145 3.49 28.61 -5.45
CA ALA A 145 4.53 27.93 -4.68
C ALA A 145 4.91 28.67 -3.40
N GLU A 146 4.99 30.00 -3.39
CA GLU A 146 5.39 30.76 -2.19
C GLU A 146 4.34 30.67 -1.08
N THR A 147 3.06 30.77 -1.44
CA THR A 147 1.95 30.62 -0.48
C THR A 147 1.89 29.19 0.05
N TYR A 148 2.06 28.20 -0.84
CA TYR A 148 2.13 26.79 -0.46
C TYR A 148 3.23 26.53 0.58
N GLU A 149 4.45 27.03 0.35
CA GLU A 149 5.56 26.82 1.31
C GLU A 149 5.25 27.38 2.70
N LYS A 150 4.47 28.49 2.78
CA LYS A 150 4.07 29.10 4.06
C LYS A 150 2.94 28.35 4.76
N SER A 151 2.15 27.54 4.04
CA SER A 151 1.07 26.73 4.62
C SER A 151 1.54 25.35 5.11
N ARG A 152 2.78 24.96 4.82
CA ARG A 152 3.30 23.64 5.17
C ARG A 152 3.40 23.45 6.67
N THR A 153 3.07 22.25 7.12
CA THR A 153 3.27 21.83 8.51
C THR A 153 4.77 21.71 8.81
N GLU A 154 5.23 22.37 9.88
CA GLU A 154 6.62 22.25 10.35
C GLU A 154 6.85 20.93 11.12
N ALA A 155 5.84 20.45 11.83
CA ALA A 155 5.84 19.17 12.55
C ALA A 155 5.64 18.00 11.57
N LYS A 156 6.74 17.41 11.11
CA LYS A 156 6.71 16.33 10.11
C LYS A 156 5.96 15.10 10.57
N GLU A 157 5.92 14.83 11.88
CA GLU A 157 5.19 13.71 12.48
C GLU A 157 3.66 13.82 12.36
N ASP A 158 3.14 15.03 12.23
CA ASP A 158 1.70 15.30 12.05
C ASP A 158 1.30 15.36 10.58
N ASP A 159 2.29 15.33 9.67
CA ASP A 159 2.05 15.30 8.23
C ASP A 159 1.54 13.91 7.82
N PRO A 160 0.29 13.80 7.35
CA PRO A 160 -0.28 12.52 6.95
C PRO A 160 0.45 11.89 5.75
N LEU A 161 1.17 12.67 4.94
CA LEU A 161 1.94 12.15 3.80
C LEU A 161 3.36 11.74 4.17
N ASN A 162 3.79 11.91 5.43
CA ASN A 162 5.15 11.59 5.83
C ASN A 162 5.48 10.10 5.59
N PRO A 163 6.48 9.77 4.74
CA PRO A 163 6.83 8.41 4.43
C PRO A 163 7.15 7.55 5.66
N ASP A 164 7.86 8.09 6.66
CA ASP A 164 8.28 7.32 7.83
C ASP A 164 7.09 6.89 8.69
N VAL A 165 6.05 7.73 8.76
CA VAL A 165 4.80 7.43 9.48
C VAL A 165 4.01 6.37 8.72
N GLN A 166 3.83 6.57 7.41
CA GLN A 166 3.04 5.70 6.56
C GLN A 166 3.66 4.31 6.40
N ILE A 167 4.96 4.23 6.10
CA ILE A 167 5.69 2.96 5.96
C ILE A 167 5.60 2.17 7.27
N ARG A 168 5.84 2.83 8.40
CA ARG A 168 5.75 2.20 9.71
C ARG A 168 4.36 1.62 9.95
N ALA A 169 3.31 2.38 9.67
CA ALA A 169 1.92 1.94 9.81
C ALA A 169 1.60 0.73 8.92
N MET A 170 2.13 0.68 7.69
CA MET A 170 1.92 -0.44 6.76
C MET A 170 2.72 -1.70 7.12
N LEU A 171 3.86 -1.55 7.77
CA LEU A 171 4.70 -2.67 8.21
C LEU A 171 4.39 -3.14 9.64
N GLY A 172 3.58 -2.38 10.40
CA GLY A 172 3.18 -2.71 11.76
C GLY A 172 4.31 -2.63 12.79
N SER A 173 5.26 -1.73 12.60
CA SER A 173 6.49 -1.56 13.41
C SER A 173 6.52 -0.31 14.29
#